data_AF-A0AAV4TNH7-F1
#
_entry.id   AF-A0AAV4TNH7-F1
#
_cell.length_a   1.000
_cell.length_b   1.000
_cell.length_c   1.000
_cell.angle_alpha   90.00
_cell.angle_beta   90.00
_cell.angle_gamma   90.00
#
_symmetry.space_group_name_H-M   'P 1'
#
loop_
_entity.id
_entity.type
_entity.pdbx_description
1 polymer ?
#
loop_
_entity_poly.entity_id
_entity_poly.type
_entity_poly.pdbx_seq_one_letter_code
_entity_poly.pdbx_strand_id
1 'polypeptide(L)'
;MLAHELNAKRDLFFRHDAPTSNHTVAPPIINSSLGINSNSSSKESLSSKEGERMKDMSPKDLDGYVGFANLPNQVYRKAVKRGFEFTLMVVGEAGQGKSTLINSMFLTDIYSNEHPGPSLRIKKTLQVETSKVLLAENGVNLLLTVVDTPGFGDAVDNSHCWQPISDYIEDKYEEYLNAESRVHRTTIPDGRVHCCLYFIAPSGHGLKPLDVEFMKRLHDRVNIIPIIAKADTMTPEECHHFKKTILSEIAQNQIKIYEFPDCDDDEDENRQQKIMKDRVPFAVVGSNTIIDVNGKHVRGRRYPWGVAEVENMEHCDFIALRNMLLRTHMQDLKDVTNSVHYENFRCRKLAGVGSDGKPARLCNKNPLDQLEEEKKEHENKMKRMEQEMEQVFELKVKEKRQKLKDSESDLQKRHEQIRLSLAKQAQELEEMRKAFEKEKSQFEVANKDVEDAFKRMTMDNNSKETVSGSARNTPRLKTKNLTAFLFK
;
A
#
# COMPACT_ATOMS: atom_id res chain seq x y z
N MET A 1 -17.76 -44.02 52.96
CA MET A 1 -17.52 -45.22 52.13
C MET A 1 -17.55 -44.87 50.64
N LEU A 2 -18.67 -44.39 50.07
CA LEU A 2 -18.79 -44.06 48.62
C LEU A 2 -17.65 -43.22 48.01
N ALA A 3 -17.07 -42.25 48.75
CA ALA A 3 -15.94 -41.46 48.25
C ALA A 3 -14.65 -42.26 47.96
N HIS A 4 -14.46 -43.42 48.62
CA HIS A 4 -13.25 -44.22 48.49
C HIS A 4 -13.28 -45.16 47.27
N GLU A 5 -14.47 -45.39 46.71
CA GLU A 5 -14.75 -46.31 45.61
C GLU A 5 -14.61 -45.64 44.22
N LEU A 6 -14.70 -44.30 44.19
CA LEU A 6 -14.47 -43.50 42.98
C LEU A 6 -12.99 -43.36 42.64
N ASN A 7 -12.09 -43.17 43.62
CA ASN A 7 -10.65 -43.12 43.38
C ASN A 7 -10.11 -44.46 42.84
N ALA A 8 -10.61 -45.59 43.35
CA ALA A 8 -10.20 -46.94 42.92
C ALA A 8 -10.42 -47.21 41.42
N LYS A 9 -11.34 -46.48 40.75
CA LYS A 9 -11.57 -46.58 39.30
C LYS A 9 -10.68 -45.67 38.45
N ARG A 10 -9.92 -44.73 39.05
CA ARG A 10 -9.09 -43.77 38.32
C ARG A 10 -7.65 -44.26 38.12
N ASP A 11 -7.11 -45.01 39.08
CA ASP A 11 -5.75 -45.59 39.01
C ASP A 11 -5.63 -46.80 38.07
N LEU A 12 -6.76 -47.46 37.73
CA LEU A 12 -6.79 -48.61 36.82
C LEU A 12 -6.53 -48.27 35.34
N PHE A 13 -6.44 -46.98 34.98
CA PHE A 13 -6.28 -46.54 33.58
C PHE A 13 -4.81 -46.26 33.16
N PHE A 14 -3.84 -46.41 34.08
CA PHE A 14 -2.46 -45.94 33.88
C PHE A 14 -1.36 -46.96 34.21
N ARG A 15 -1.65 -48.27 34.23
CA ARG A 15 -0.63 -49.33 34.42
C ARG A 15 -0.79 -50.51 33.46
N HIS A 16 0.36 -51.18 33.24
CA HIS A 16 0.65 -52.19 32.21
C HIS A 16 0.75 -51.62 30.77
N ASP A 17 1.83 -51.88 30.01
CA ASP A 17 3.08 -52.59 30.34
C ASP A 17 4.29 -52.06 29.57
N ALA A 18 5.49 -52.27 30.15
CA ALA A 18 6.78 -52.09 29.48
C ALA A 18 7.65 -53.34 29.70
N PRO A 19 8.04 -54.06 28.63
CA PRO A 19 8.83 -55.29 28.77
C PRO A 19 10.31 -54.97 29.03
N THR A 20 10.87 -55.53 30.11
CA THR A 20 12.30 -55.45 30.42
C THR A 20 13.09 -56.55 29.72
N SER A 21 14.19 -56.19 29.05
CA SER A 21 15.27 -57.12 28.72
C SER A 21 16.63 -56.43 28.88
N ASN A 22 17.49 -56.98 29.74
CA ASN A 22 18.86 -56.51 29.90
C ASN A 22 19.68 -56.77 28.62
N HIS A 23 20.61 -55.88 28.28
CA HIS A 23 22.02 -56.25 28.08
C HIS A 23 22.91 -55.00 28.00
N THR A 24 24.10 -55.08 28.60
CA THR A 24 25.17 -54.08 28.53
C THR A 24 26.16 -54.41 27.40
N VAL A 25 26.67 -53.39 26.69
CA VAL A 25 28.09 -53.23 26.25
C VAL A 25 28.27 -51.87 25.53
N ALA A 26 29.51 -51.39 25.44
CA ALA A 26 29.90 -50.04 25.00
C ALA A 26 30.04 -49.90 23.44
N PRO A 27 30.26 -48.67 22.89
CA PRO A 27 30.05 -48.36 21.47
C PRO A 27 31.28 -48.59 20.58
N PRO A 28 31.15 -48.37 19.25
CA PRO A 28 32.05 -47.40 18.63
C PRO A 28 31.44 -46.51 17.50
N ILE A 29 31.91 -45.26 17.47
CA ILE A 29 32.33 -44.46 16.29
C ILE A 29 31.34 -44.29 15.12
N ILE A 30 30.89 -43.04 14.94
CA ILE A 30 30.40 -42.52 13.64
C ILE A 30 31.61 -42.16 12.77
N ASN A 31 31.59 -42.51 11.49
CA ASN A 31 32.49 -41.91 10.49
C ASN A 31 31.77 -41.74 9.14
N SER A 32 32.14 -40.70 8.40
CA SER A 32 31.35 -40.15 7.28
C SER A 32 31.70 -40.69 5.89
N SER A 33 30.72 -40.77 4.99
CA SER A 33 30.90 -40.38 3.57
C SER A 33 29.56 -40.27 2.82
N LEU A 34 29.47 -39.34 1.86
CA LEU A 34 28.45 -39.32 0.81
C LEU A 34 29.01 -40.00 -0.45
N GLY A 35 28.18 -40.66 -1.27
CA GLY A 35 28.64 -41.42 -2.43
C GLY A 35 27.58 -41.64 -3.50
N ILE A 36 27.42 -40.67 -4.39
CA ILE A 36 26.51 -40.63 -5.55
C ILE A 36 26.67 -41.85 -6.50
N ASN A 37 25.56 -42.39 -6.99
CA ASN A 37 25.39 -42.91 -8.36
C ASN A 37 23.88 -42.94 -8.69
N SER A 38 23.34 -42.19 -9.66
CA SER A 38 23.57 -42.15 -11.13
C SER A 38 22.67 -43.13 -11.89
N ASN A 39 22.09 -42.69 -13.02
CA ASN A 39 20.82 -43.24 -13.52
C ASN A 39 20.81 -43.44 -15.05
N SER A 40 20.84 -44.70 -15.50
CA SER A 40 20.67 -45.15 -16.90
C SER A 40 20.64 -46.70 -16.96
N SER A 41 19.93 -47.38 -17.87
CA SER A 41 18.94 -46.92 -18.86
C SER A 41 18.09 -48.10 -19.42
N SER A 42 16.91 -47.78 -19.96
CA SER A 42 16.22 -48.47 -21.08
C SER A 42 15.65 -49.91 -20.96
N LYS A 43 14.38 -50.05 -21.40
CA LYS A 43 13.74 -51.26 -22.00
C LYS A 43 13.46 -52.47 -21.05
N GLU A 44 12.46 -53.34 -21.27
CA GLU A 44 11.28 -53.30 -22.18
C GLU A 44 10.08 -54.10 -21.62
N SER A 45 8.87 -53.53 -21.72
CA SER A 45 7.55 -54.13 -22.01
C SER A 45 7.05 -55.52 -21.51
N LEU A 46 5.77 -55.51 -21.07
CA LEU A 46 4.67 -56.49 -21.35
C LEU A 46 4.52 -57.83 -20.55
N SER A 47 3.60 -57.78 -19.58
CA SER A 47 2.62 -58.85 -19.25
C SER A 47 3.14 -60.13 -18.52
N SER A 48 2.33 -61.01 -17.93
CA SER A 48 0.89 -61.02 -17.62
C SER A 48 0.57 -62.07 -16.51
N LYS A 49 -0.52 -61.83 -15.73
CA LYS A 49 -1.24 -62.82 -14.87
C LYS A 49 -0.41 -63.47 -13.73
N GLU A 50 -0.97 -64.12 -12.70
CA GLU A 50 -2.26 -64.05 -11.97
C GLU A 50 -2.02 -64.68 -10.58
N GLY A 51 -2.83 -64.33 -9.56
CA GLY A 51 -2.98 -65.14 -8.34
C GLY A 51 -2.48 -64.55 -7.01
N GLU A 52 -3.31 -64.75 -5.98
CA GLU A 52 -3.00 -64.81 -4.53
C GLU A 52 -2.04 -63.75 -3.93
N ARG A 53 -2.49 -62.83 -3.06
CA ARG A 53 -3.25 -63.10 -1.83
C ARG A 53 -4.03 -61.87 -1.35
N MET A 54 -5.34 -62.01 -1.18
CA MET A 54 -6.06 -61.23 -0.18
C MET A 54 -5.68 -61.75 1.21
N LYS A 55 -5.48 -60.86 2.18
CA LYS A 55 -5.34 -61.24 3.60
C LYS A 55 -6.03 -60.21 4.49
N ASP A 56 -7.16 -60.64 5.04
CA ASP A 56 -7.88 -60.12 6.22
C ASP A 56 -7.71 -58.64 6.56
N MET A 57 -8.46 -57.79 5.84
CA MET A 57 -9.00 -56.58 6.47
C MET A 57 -10.15 -56.98 7.40
N SER A 58 -9.84 -57.21 8.68
CA SER A 58 -10.88 -57.48 9.68
C SER A 58 -11.80 -56.25 9.82
N PRO A 59 -13.12 -56.36 9.56
CA PRO A 59 -14.04 -55.25 9.72
C PRO A 59 -14.33 -55.04 11.21
N LYS A 60 -13.47 -54.26 11.89
CA LYS A 60 -13.71 -53.84 13.28
C LYS A 60 -14.74 -52.73 13.31
N ASP A 61 -15.99 -53.15 13.42
CA ASP A 61 -17.06 -52.49 14.17
C ASP A 61 -17.06 -50.96 14.11
N LEU A 62 -17.71 -50.41 13.08
CA LEU A 62 -18.18 -49.02 13.09
C LEU A 62 -19.45 -48.89 13.97
N ASP A 63 -19.33 -49.29 15.23
CA ASP A 63 -20.39 -49.20 16.24
C ASP A 63 -20.58 -47.74 16.68
N GLY A 64 -21.64 -47.10 16.17
CA GLY A 64 -22.34 -45.93 16.74
C GLY A 64 -21.58 -44.61 16.96
N TYR A 65 -20.25 -44.63 17.01
CA TYR A 65 -19.45 -43.56 17.61
C TYR A 65 -19.15 -42.46 16.60
N VAL A 66 -20.01 -41.45 16.58
CA VAL A 66 -19.85 -40.28 15.70
C VAL A 66 -18.53 -39.58 16.02
N GLY A 67 -17.62 -39.53 15.04
CA GLY A 67 -16.20 -39.17 15.21
C GLY A 67 -15.88 -37.75 15.68
N PHE A 68 -16.87 -36.96 16.12
CA PHE A 68 -16.71 -35.61 16.68
C PHE A 68 -15.72 -35.58 17.87
N ALA A 69 -15.65 -36.64 18.68
CA ALA A 69 -14.67 -36.71 19.77
C ALA A 69 -13.19 -36.69 19.29
N ASN A 70 -12.94 -36.99 18.00
CA ASN A 70 -11.62 -36.89 17.39
C ASN A 70 -11.42 -35.57 16.62
N LEU A 71 -12.46 -34.72 16.50
CA LEU A 71 -12.36 -33.41 15.87
C LEU A 71 -11.42 -32.45 16.64
N PRO A 72 -11.43 -32.37 17.99
CA PRO A 72 -10.42 -31.60 18.73
C PRO A 72 -8.99 -32.07 18.43
N ASN A 73 -8.75 -33.37 18.40
CA ASN A 73 -7.44 -33.95 18.03
C ASN A 73 -7.06 -33.61 16.58
N GLN A 74 -8.01 -33.58 15.65
CA GLN A 74 -7.79 -33.21 14.26
C GLN A 74 -7.46 -31.72 14.11
N VAL A 75 -8.19 -30.85 14.81
CA VAL A 75 -7.95 -29.39 14.86
C VAL A 75 -6.58 -29.12 15.50
N TYR A 76 -6.27 -29.74 16.64
CA TYR A 76 -4.96 -29.64 17.31
C TYR A 76 -3.83 -30.07 16.37
N ARG A 77 -3.90 -31.27 15.75
CA ARG A 77 -2.90 -31.74 14.79
C ARG A 77 -2.77 -30.84 13.56
N LYS A 78 -3.85 -30.15 13.15
CA LYS A 78 -3.83 -29.18 12.04
C LYS A 78 -3.21 -27.84 12.47
N ALA A 79 -3.47 -27.38 13.69
CA ALA A 79 -2.87 -26.17 14.27
C ALA A 79 -1.36 -26.36 14.47
N VAL A 80 -0.92 -27.44 15.13
CA VAL A 80 0.50 -27.78 15.33
C VAL A 80 1.25 -27.87 13.99
N LYS A 81 0.64 -28.46 12.95
CA LYS A 81 1.22 -28.52 11.59
C LYS A 81 1.23 -27.19 10.84
N ARG A 82 0.31 -26.26 11.13
CA ARG A 82 0.30 -24.90 10.55
C ARG A 82 1.32 -24.00 11.25
N GLY A 83 1.56 -24.24 12.54
CA GLY A 83 2.23 -23.29 13.43
C GLY A 83 1.32 -22.10 13.77
N PHE A 84 1.85 -21.23 14.63
CA PHE A 84 1.21 -19.99 15.05
C PHE A 84 1.98 -18.79 14.50
N GLU A 85 1.29 -17.69 14.22
CA GLU A 85 1.87 -16.42 13.77
C GLU A 85 1.53 -15.34 14.80
N PHE A 86 2.54 -14.68 15.38
CA PHE A 86 2.34 -13.64 16.40
C PHE A 86 3.23 -12.42 16.12
N THR A 87 2.60 -11.27 15.91
CA THR A 87 3.28 -9.99 15.68
C THR A 87 3.24 -9.16 16.95
N LEU A 88 4.42 -8.85 17.47
CA LEU A 88 4.64 -8.02 18.65
C LEU A 88 5.30 -6.70 18.22
N MET A 89 4.64 -5.57 18.49
CA MET A 89 5.25 -4.26 18.32
C MET A 89 5.80 -3.74 19.64
N VAL A 90 6.92 -3.03 19.57
CA VAL A 90 7.59 -2.43 20.73
C VAL A 90 7.76 -0.92 20.53
N VAL A 91 7.11 -0.14 21.40
CA VAL A 91 6.98 1.32 21.31
C VAL A 91 7.51 1.97 22.59
N GLY A 92 8.12 3.15 22.46
CA GLY A 92 8.59 3.93 23.61
C GLY A 92 9.78 4.84 23.27
N GLU A 93 10.14 5.67 24.24
CA GLU A 93 11.22 6.64 24.15
C GLU A 93 12.59 6.01 23.82
N ALA A 94 13.45 6.81 23.20
CA ALA A 94 14.82 6.40 22.86
C ALA A 94 15.62 5.94 24.10
N GLY A 95 16.35 4.83 23.97
CA GLY A 95 17.23 4.34 25.03
C GLY A 95 16.54 3.74 26.26
N GLN A 96 15.23 3.45 26.22
CA GLN A 96 14.53 2.75 27.31
C GLN A 96 14.80 1.23 27.40
N GLY A 97 15.65 0.68 26.51
CA GLY A 97 16.05 -0.74 26.55
C GLY A 97 15.15 -1.68 25.74
N LYS A 98 14.34 -1.14 24.82
CA LYS A 98 13.41 -1.86 23.93
C LYS A 98 14.02 -3.15 23.33
N SER A 99 15.08 -3.01 22.53
CA SER A 99 15.79 -4.12 21.88
C SER A 99 16.47 -5.08 22.87
N THR A 100 16.86 -4.60 24.05
CA THR A 100 17.41 -5.42 25.16
C THR A 100 16.32 -6.30 25.78
N LEU A 101 15.10 -5.78 25.97
CA LEU A 101 13.99 -6.57 26.48
C LEU A 101 13.58 -7.66 25.46
N ILE A 102 13.61 -7.35 24.16
CA ILE A 102 13.34 -8.32 23.08
C ILE A 102 14.31 -9.52 23.16
N ASN A 103 15.63 -9.29 23.19
CA ASN A 103 16.63 -10.36 23.35
C ASN A 103 16.52 -11.10 24.70
N SER A 104 16.11 -10.39 25.76
CA SER A 104 15.86 -11.00 27.07
C SER A 104 14.67 -11.96 27.01
N MET A 105 13.55 -11.53 26.41
CA MET A 105 12.25 -12.22 26.48
C MET A 105 12.21 -13.49 25.63
N PHE A 106 12.75 -13.46 24.42
CA PHE A 106 12.78 -14.62 23.51
C PHE A 106 14.02 -15.50 23.68
N LEU A 107 14.86 -15.20 24.68
CA LEU A 107 16.13 -15.86 25.00
C LEU A 107 17.15 -15.94 23.83
N THR A 108 16.84 -15.32 22.70
CA THR A 108 17.52 -15.45 21.40
C THR A 108 18.21 -14.14 21.05
N ASP A 109 19.43 -14.20 20.51
CA ASP A 109 20.21 -13.02 20.11
C ASP A 109 19.80 -12.52 18.72
N ILE A 110 18.56 -12.01 18.64
CA ILE A 110 17.88 -11.59 17.40
C ILE A 110 18.66 -10.53 16.60
N TYR A 111 19.46 -9.71 17.29
CA TYR A 111 20.20 -8.59 16.67
C TYR A 111 21.71 -8.83 16.46
N SER A 112 22.38 -9.69 17.24
CA SER A 112 23.74 -10.21 16.98
C SER A 112 24.25 -11.16 18.09
N ASN A 113 24.95 -12.25 17.73
CA ASN A 113 25.58 -13.18 18.67
C ASN A 113 26.81 -12.63 19.42
N GLU A 114 27.43 -11.56 18.92
CA GLU A 114 28.48 -10.85 19.65
C GLU A 114 27.83 -9.76 20.49
N HIS A 115 28.00 -9.82 21.81
CA HIS A 115 27.80 -8.67 22.69
C HIS A 115 28.99 -7.74 22.49
N PRO A 116 28.87 -6.62 21.77
CA PRO A 116 29.93 -5.64 21.82
C PRO A 116 29.91 -5.04 23.23
N GLY A 117 31.09 -4.70 23.77
CA GLY A 117 31.22 -4.32 25.19
C GLY A 117 30.37 -3.10 25.59
N PRO A 118 30.26 -2.76 26.89
CA PRO A 118 29.40 -1.68 27.39
C PRO A 118 29.57 -0.29 26.72
N SER A 119 30.70 -0.08 26.04
CA SER A 119 31.03 1.11 25.26
C SER A 119 30.46 1.14 23.83
N LEU A 120 30.06 0.00 23.25
CA LEU A 120 29.43 -0.07 21.93
C LEU A 120 27.91 -0.08 22.07
N ARG A 121 27.32 1.09 21.86
CA ARG A 121 25.87 1.29 21.85
C ARG A 121 25.25 0.57 20.65
N ILE A 122 24.21 -0.24 20.89
CA ILE A 122 23.32 -0.74 19.83
C ILE A 122 22.90 0.46 18.97
N LYS A 123 22.96 0.34 17.64
CA LYS A 123 22.61 1.43 16.71
C LYS A 123 21.19 1.91 17.02
N LYS A 124 20.97 3.23 17.06
CA LYS A 124 19.61 3.77 17.20
C LYS A 124 18.77 3.32 15.98
N THR A 125 17.64 2.66 16.23
CA THR A 125 16.65 2.34 15.21
C THR A 125 16.10 3.66 14.65
N LEU A 126 16.29 3.91 13.34
CA LEU A 126 15.91 5.17 12.67
C LEU A 126 14.58 5.09 11.90
N GLN A 127 14.11 3.88 11.62
CA GLN A 127 12.87 3.56 10.91
C GLN A 127 12.21 2.36 11.61
N VAL A 128 10.97 2.02 11.24
CA VAL A 128 10.29 0.83 11.78
C VAL A 128 10.89 -0.41 11.12
N GLU A 129 11.44 -1.34 11.92
CA GLU A 129 12.13 -2.54 11.43
C GLU A 129 11.39 -3.82 11.89
N THR A 130 11.26 -4.79 10.99
CA THR A 130 10.51 -6.04 11.24
C THR A 130 11.44 -7.26 11.26
N SER A 131 11.77 -7.75 12.45
CA SER A 131 12.59 -8.95 12.64
C SER A 131 11.68 -10.19 12.75
N LYS A 132 11.85 -11.18 11.86
CA LYS A 132 11.10 -12.43 11.90
C LYS A 132 11.93 -13.56 12.49
N VAL A 133 11.36 -14.26 13.47
CA VAL A 133 12.03 -15.32 14.24
C VAL A 133 11.10 -16.54 14.27
N LEU A 134 11.62 -17.71 13.92
CA LEU A 134 10.90 -18.98 14.10
C LEU A 134 11.37 -19.61 15.41
N LEU A 135 10.49 -19.58 16.41
CA LEU A 135 10.67 -20.26 17.69
C LEU A 135 10.00 -21.63 17.62
N ALA A 136 10.61 -22.64 18.26
CA ALA A 136 10.06 -23.99 18.32
C ALA A 136 10.12 -24.51 19.76
N GLU A 137 8.95 -24.80 20.35
CA GLU A 137 8.83 -25.31 21.71
C GLU A 137 7.93 -26.55 21.72
N ASN A 138 8.37 -27.65 22.34
CA ASN A 138 7.60 -28.89 22.51
C ASN A 138 6.95 -29.47 21.22
N GLY A 139 7.55 -29.20 20.05
CA GLY A 139 7.05 -29.64 18.74
C GLY A 139 6.05 -28.68 18.08
N VAL A 140 5.81 -27.51 18.67
CA VAL A 140 4.99 -26.42 18.11
C VAL A 140 5.91 -25.32 17.56
N ASN A 141 5.65 -24.87 16.34
CA ASN A 141 6.36 -23.76 15.71
C ASN A 141 5.58 -22.44 15.86
N LEU A 142 6.25 -21.40 16.34
CA LEU A 142 5.75 -20.02 16.44
C LEU A 142 6.58 -19.11 15.53
N LEU A 143 5.97 -18.59 14.48
CA LEU A 143 6.52 -17.49 13.69
C LEU A 143 6.23 -16.17 14.40
N LEU A 144 7.21 -15.73 15.18
CA LEU A 144 7.23 -14.42 15.81
C LEU A 144 7.66 -13.36 14.78
N THR A 145 6.92 -12.26 14.69
CA THR A 145 7.38 -11.03 14.03
C THR A 145 7.51 -9.93 15.07
N VAL A 146 8.73 -9.50 15.37
CA VAL A 146 8.99 -8.36 16.24
C VAL A 146 9.10 -7.10 15.39
N VAL A 147 8.35 -6.06 15.75
CA VAL A 147 8.39 -4.74 15.12
C VAL A 147 9.04 -3.76 16.10
N ASP A 148 10.33 -3.47 15.91
CA ASP A 148 11.01 -2.40 16.66
C ASP A 148 10.70 -1.05 16.01
N THR A 149 10.49 -0.04 16.84
CA THR A 149 10.10 1.30 16.39
C THR A 149 11.15 2.33 16.79
N PRO A 150 11.39 3.37 15.97
CA PRO A 150 12.33 4.42 16.32
C PRO A 150 11.91 5.09 17.63
N GLY A 151 12.90 5.47 18.45
CA GLY A 151 12.62 6.14 19.72
C GLY A 151 12.11 7.56 19.51
N PHE A 152 10.85 7.82 19.87
CA PHE A 152 10.35 9.20 19.99
C PHE A 152 10.95 9.91 21.22
N GLY A 153 10.77 11.23 21.31
CA GLY A 153 11.31 12.06 22.40
C GLY A 153 12.75 12.55 22.20
N ASP A 154 13.49 11.99 21.23
CA ASP A 154 14.86 12.42 20.87
C ASP A 154 14.88 13.78 20.11
N ALA A 155 13.76 14.24 19.57
CA ALA A 155 13.65 15.45 18.75
C ALA A 155 13.15 16.67 19.55
N VAL A 156 13.40 17.88 19.05
CA VAL A 156 12.91 19.14 19.67
C VAL A 156 11.41 19.30 19.48
N ASP A 157 10.90 18.93 18.30
CA ASP A 157 9.46 18.78 18.02
C ASP A 157 9.12 17.29 17.94
N ASN A 158 8.06 16.87 18.64
CA ASN A 158 7.54 15.49 18.66
C ASN A 158 6.04 15.44 18.28
N SER A 159 5.45 16.53 17.78
CA SER A 159 4.01 16.73 17.60
C SER A 159 3.30 15.74 16.67
N HIS A 160 4.06 14.92 15.92
CA HIS A 160 3.55 13.87 15.05
C HIS A 160 4.31 12.54 15.17
N CYS A 161 5.01 12.29 16.28
CA CYS A 161 5.89 11.11 16.44
C CYS A 161 5.16 9.76 16.40
N TRP A 162 3.85 9.72 16.67
CA TRP A 162 3.01 8.52 16.54
C TRP A 162 2.60 8.21 15.09
N GLN A 163 2.69 9.18 14.17
CA GLN A 163 2.12 9.05 12.83
C GLN A 163 2.72 7.84 12.06
N PRO A 164 4.06 7.65 11.96
CA PRO A 164 4.62 6.51 11.23
C PRO A 164 4.27 5.13 11.83
N ILE A 165 3.92 5.10 13.12
CA ILE A 165 3.54 3.88 13.85
C ILE A 165 2.03 3.60 13.67
N SER A 166 1.21 4.65 13.63
CA SER A 166 -0.21 4.55 13.23
C SER A 166 -0.35 4.10 11.78
N ASP A 167 0.40 4.72 10.86
CA ASP A 167 0.40 4.42 9.43
C ASP A 167 0.81 2.96 9.18
N TYR A 168 1.90 2.50 9.82
CA TYR A 168 2.34 1.10 9.75
C TYR A 168 1.24 0.11 10.18
N ILE A 169 0.49 0.41 11.24
CA ILE A 169 -0.59 -0.48 11.71
C ILE A 169 -1.77 -0.48 10.72
N GLU A 170 -2.13 0.68 10.17
CA GLU A 170 -3.18 0.78 9.15
C GLU A 170 -2.78 0.10 7.83
N ASP A 171 -1.53 0.23 7.39
CA ASP A 171 -0.96 -0.51 6.25
C ASP A 171 -1.06 -2.03 6.45
N LYS A 172 -0.77 -2.55 7.65
CA LYS A 172 -0.91 -3.98 7.95
C LYS A 172 -2.36 -4.44 7.97
N TYR A 173 -3.30 -3.62 8.46
CA TYR A 173 -4.73 -3.94 8.37
C TYR A 173 -5.28 -3.83 6.93
N GLU A 174 -4.77 -2.91 6.13
CA GLU A 174 -5.13 -2.78 4.72
C GLU A 174 -4.55 -3.91 3.86
N GLU A 175 -3.31 -4.35 4.11
CA GLU A 175 -2.73 -5.56 3.49
C GLU A 175 -3.60 -6.80 3.77
N TYR A 176 -4.06 -6.95 5.02
CA TYR A 176 -4.93 -8.06 5.42
C TYR A 176 -6.35 -7.96 4.80
N LEU A 177 -6.96 -6.78 4.78
CA LEU A 177 -8.26 -6.54 4.12
C LEU A 177 -8.19 -6.78 2.60
N ASN A 178 -7.09 -6.37 1.97
CA ASN A 178 -6.80 -6.65 0.56
C ASN A 178 -6.47 -8.13 0.30
N ALA A 179 -6.10 -8.92 1.31
CA ALA A 179 -5.96 -10.36 1.21
C ALA A 179 -7.31 -11.08 1.37
N GLU A 180 -8.15 -10.66 2.31
CA GLU A 180 -9.50 -11.20 2.53
C GLU A 180 -10.43 -10.97 1.32
N SER A 181 -10.27 -9.82 0.65
CA SER A 181 -11.03 -9.41 -0.54
C SER A 181 -10.66 -10.18 -1.80
N ARG A 182 -9.58 -10.99 -1.81
CA ARG A 182 -9.19 -11.79 -2.98
C ARG A 182 -10.14 -12.97 -3.17
N VAL A 183 -10.53 -13.20 -4.42
CA VAL A 183 -11.42 -14.32 -4.83
C VAL A 183 -10.84 -15.68 -4.45
N HIS A 184 -9.51 -15.87 -4.61
CA HIS A 184 -8.82 -17.09 -4.24
C HIS A 184 -8.32 -17.03 -2.78
N ARG A 185 -9.20 -17.38 -1.84
CA ARG A 185 -8.92 -17.42 -0.40
C ARG A 185 -8.15 -18.69 0.01
N THR A 186 -6.86 -18.72 -0.31
CA THR A 186 -5.90 -19.62 0.38
C THR A 186 -5.60 -19.10 1.80
N THR A 187 -4.77 -19.81 2.56
CA THR A 187 -4.38 -19.43 3.93
C THR A 187 -3.79 -18.02 3.98
N ILE A 188 -4.56 -17.05 4.50
CA ILE A 188 -4.11 -15.66 4.66
C ILE A 188 -3.02 -15.62 5.76
N PRO A 189 -1.84 -15.03 5.49
CA PRO A 189 -0.80 -14.81 6.51
C PRO A 189 -1.18 -13.62 7.40
N ASP A 190 -1.04 -13.77 8.72
CA ASP A 190 -1.48 -12.75 9.68
C ASP A 190 -0.38 -11.74 10.01
N GLY A 191 -0.16 -10.78 9.11
CA GLY A 191 0.80 -9.68 9.28
C GLY A 191 0.34 -8.54 10.21
N ARG A 192 -0.84 -8.65 10.84
CA ARG A 192 -1.40 -7.63 11.73
C ARG A 192 -0.65 -7.60 13.06
N VAL A 193 -0.61 -6.44 13.73
CA VAL A 193 -0.02 -6.31 15.08
C VAL A 193 -1.03 -6.78 16.12
N HIS A 194 -0.68 -7.82 16.90
CA HIS A 194 -1.57 -8.38 17.94
C HIS A 194 -1.41 -7.68 19.29
N CYS A 195 -0.21 -7.18 19.57
CA CYS A 195 0.13 -6.55 20.84
C CYS A 195 1.17 -5.44 20.64
N CYS A 196 1.00 -4.32 21.33
CA CYS A 196 1.99 -3.26 21.44
C CYS A 196 2.48 -3.11 22.89
N LEU A 197 3.76 -3.35 23.11
CA LEU A 197 4.43 -3.09 24.38
C LEU A 197 4.82 -1.61 24.45
N TYR A 198 4.26 -0.87 25.41
CA TYR A 198 4.49 0.56 25.57
C TYR A 198 5.42 0.85 26.75
N PHE A 199 6.66 1.28 26.44
CA PHE A 199 7.72 1.51 27.42
C PHE A 199 7.62 2.93 28.00
N ILE A 200 7.07 3.01 29.22
CA ILE A 200 7.00 4.21 30.05
C ILE A 200 8.37 4.45 30.70
N ALA A 201 8.84 5.70 30.69
CA ALA A 201 10.05 6.11 31.38
C ALA A 201 9.87 6.07 32.91
N PRO A 202 10.84 5.56 33.70
CA PRO A 202 10.77 5.59 35.16
C PRO A 202 11.02 7.02 35.66
N SER A 203 9.98 7.85 35.69
CA SER A 203 10.04 9.25 36.10
C SER A 203 9.77 9.45 37.60
N GLY A 204 9.13 8.47 38.25
CA GLY A 204 8.66 8.55 39.64
C GLY A 204 7.45 9.47 39.86
N HIS A 205 7.13 10.36 38.91
CA HIS A 205 6.07 11.37 39.07
C HIS A 205 4.75 10.99 38.38
N GLY A 206 4.81 10.60 37.10
CA GLY A 206 3.63 10.30 36.26
C GLY A 206 4.02 10.05 34.80
N LEU A 207 3.02 9.86 33.94
CA LEU A 207 3.16 9.77 32.48
C LEU A 207 3.58 11.11 31.89
N LYS A 208 4.37 11.11 30.81
CA LYS A 208 4.63 12.35 30.07
C LYS A 208 3.35 12.73 29.29
N PRO A 209 3.04 14.02 29.10
CA PRO A 209 1.92 14.43 28.23
C PRO A 209 2.04 13.87 26.79
N LEU A 210 3.28 13.67 26.31
CA LEU A 210 3.56 12.99 25.05
C LEU A 210 3.10 11.53 25.06
N ASP A 211 3.32 10.80 26.16
CA ASP A 211 2.89 9.41 26.31
C ASP A 211 1.36 9.28 26.34
N VAL A 212 0.71 10.21 27.03
CA VAL A 212 -0.76 10.30 27.10
C VAL A 212 -1.37 10.50 25.72
N GLU A 213 -0.84 11.42 24.91
CA GLU A 213 -1.33 11.63 23.54
C GLU A 213 -1.01 10.42 22.63
N PHE A 214 0.18 9.83 22.76
CA PHE A 214 0.56 8.63 21.99
C PHE A 214 -0.42 7.48 22.25
N MET A 215 -0.69 7.15 23.52
CA MET A 215 -1.65 6.11 23.89
C MET A 215 -3.09 6.47 23.48
N LYS A 216 -3.50 7.73 23.55
CA LYS A 216 -4.80 8.20 23.02
C LYS A 216 -4.95 7.98 21.51
N ARG A 217 -3.88 8.07 20.71
CA ARG A 217 -3.92 7.76 19.27
C ARG A 217 -3.87 6.26 18.97
N LEU A 218 -3.20 5.49 19.81
CA LEU A 218 -2.87 4.09 19.56
C LEU A 218 -3.94 3.09 20.08
N HIS A 219 -4.59 3.36 21.21
CA HIS A 219 -5.45 2.39 21.91
C HIS A 219 -6.65 1.89 21.08
N ASP A 220 -7.11 2.70 20.13
CA ASP A 220 -8.25 2.36 19.29
C ASP A 220 -7.87 1.37 18.17
N ARG A 221 -6.57 1.18 17.93
CA ARG A 221 -5.98 0.39 16.82
C ARG A 221 -5.27 -0.90 17.25
N VAL A 222 -4.80 -1.02 18.48
CA VAL A 222 -4.05 -2.21 18.95
C VAL A 222 -4.11 -2.35 20.48
N ASN A 223 -4.01 -3.59 20.96
CA ASN A 223 -3.85 -3.92 22.37
C ASN A 223 -2.57 -3.29 22.95
N ILE A 224 -2.72 -2.29 23.83
CA ILE A 224 -1.59 -1.66 24.53
C ILE A 224 -1.34 -2.36 25.87
N ILE A 225 -0.11 -2.83 26.09
CA ILE A 225 0.37 -3.28 27.40
C ILE A 225 1.37 -2.24 27.92
N PRO A 226 1.05 -1.47 28.98
CA PRO A 226 1.97 -0.51 29.57
C PRO A 226 3.03 -1.21 30.42
N ILE A 227 4.28 -0.82 30.23
CA ILE A 227 5.47 -1.39 30.87
C ILE A 227 6.31 -0.23 31.44
N ILE A 228 6.72 -0.32 32.71
CA ILE A 228 7.72 0.57 33.28
C ILE A 228 9.10 0.04 32.90
N ALA A 229 9.84 0.79 32.08
CA ALA A 229 11.18 0.45 31.67
C ALA A 229 12.20 0.69 32.80
N LYS A 230 13.26 -0.12 32.87
CA LYS A 230 14.37 0.02 33.84
C LYS A 230 13.88 0.17 35.28
N ALA A 231 13.04 -0.76 35.73
CA ALA A 231 12.49 -0.74 37.09
C ALA A 231 13.58 -0.72 38.18
N ASP A 232 14.80 -1.15 37.85
CA ASP A 232 16.00 -1.09 38.68
C ASP A 232 16.56 0.33 38.93
N THR A 233 15.91 1.40 38.44
CA THR A 233 16.20 2.78 38.85
C THR A 233 15.30 3.31 39.97
N MET A 234 14.35 2.52 40.48
CA MET A 234 13.41 2.93 41.54
C MET A 234 13.42 1.93 42.70
N THR A 235 13.06 2.38 43.90
CA THR A 235 12.73 1.49 45.03
C THR A 235 11.38 0.79 44.80
N PRO A 236 11.11 -0.35 45.47
CA PRO A 236 9.79 -1.01 45.38
C PRO A 236 8.64 -0.12 45.87
N GLU A 237 8.88 0.78 46.83
CA GLU A 237 7.88 1.72 47.35
C GLU A 237 7.52 2.79 46.31
N GLU A 238 8.54 3.42 45.69
CA GLU A 238 8.35 4.34 44.56
C GLU A 238 7.69 3.64 43.37
N CYS A 239 8.07 2.39 43.08
CA CYS A 239 7.45 1.60 42.02
C CYS A 239 5.95 1.39 42.27
N HIS A 240 5.55 1.01 43.49
CA HIS A 240 4.13 0.85 43.83
C HIS A 240 3.35 2.18 43.72
N HIS A 241 3.94 3.29 44.18
CA HIS A 241 3.34 4.62 44.02
C HIS A 241 3.19 4.98 42.52
N PHE A 242 4.24 4.81 41.72
CA PHE A 242 4.27 5.15 40.30
C PHE A 242 3.28 4.30 39.49
N LYS A 243 3.16 2.99 39.76
CA LYS A 243 2.12 2.12 39.17
C LYS A 243 0.71 2.69 39.44
N LYS A 244 0.43 3.08 40.68
CA LYS A 244 -0.87 3.64 41.08
C LYS A 244 -1.16 4.99 40.39
N THR A 245 -0.17 5.86 40.24
CA THR A 245 -0.32 7.13 39.53
C THR A 245 -0.56 6.92 38.04
N ILE A 246 0.18 6.03 37.38
CA ILE A 246 -0.03 5.66 35.96
C ILE A 246 -1.47 5.16 35.74
N LEU A 247 -1.97 4.23 36.58
CA LEU A 247 -3.33 3.72 36.46
C LEU A 247 -4.39 4.82 36.65
N SER A 248 -4.18 5.73 37.59
CA SER A 248 -5.05 6.90 37.80
C SER A 248 -5.08 7.83 36.59
N GLU A 249 -3.92 8.11 35.99
CA GLU A 249 -3.81 8.97 34.80
C GLU A 249 -4.39 8.31 33.55
N ILE A 250 -4.21 6.99 33.36
CA ILE A 250 -4.85 6.21 32.27
C ILE A 250 -6.37 6.31 32.37
N ALA A 251 -6.93 6.09 33.56
CA ALA A 251 -8.38 6.19 33.80
C ALA A 251 -8.92 7.61 33.59
N GLN A 252 -8.25 8.64 34.12
CA GLN A 252 -8.61 10.05 33.89
C GLN A 252 -8.60 10.44 32.40
N ASN A 253 -7.69 9.85 31.62
CA ASN A 253 -7.54 10.12 30.19
C ASN A 253 -8.39 9.21 29.29
N GLN A 254 -9.19 8.30 29.87
CA GLN A 254 -10.03 7.32 29.17
C GLN A 254 -9.27 6.47 28.13
N ILE A 255 -7.99 6.16 28.42
CA ILE A 255 -7.16 5.31 27.58
C ILE A 255 -7.53 3.84 27.84
N LYS A 256 -8.01 3.14 26.81
CA LYS A 256 -8.25 1.69 26.87
C LYS A 256 -6.91 0.96 26.79
N ILE A 257 -6.45 0.36 27.88
CA ILE A 257 -5.36 -0.61 27.83
C ILE A 257 -5.92 -2.01 27.52
N TYR A 258 -5.06 -2.98 27.26
CA TYR A 258 -5.51 -4.38 27.22
C TYR A 258 -6.00 -4.79 28.62
N GLU A 259 -7.29 -5.08 28.72
CA GLU A 259 -7.93 -5.66 29.90
C GLU A 259 -8.05 -7.17 29.68
N PHE A 260 -7.57 -7.97 30.64
CA PHE A 260 -7.66 -9.43 30.54
C PHE A 260 -9.14 -9.85 30.64
N PRO A 261 -9.67 -10.67 29.71
CA PRO A 261 -11.09 -11.04 29.69
C PRO A 261 -11.45 -11.84 30.94
N ASP A 262 -12.51 -11.46 31.66
CA ASP A 262 -12.94 -12.21 32.84
C ASP A 262 -13.49 -13.57 32.42
N CYS A 263 -12.78 -14.65 32.77
CA CYS A 263 -13.23 -16.02 32.57
C CYS A 263 -14.20 -16.40 33.71
N ASP A 264 -15.48 -16.58 33.38
CA ASP A 264 -16.52 -16.95 34.35
C ASP A 264 -16.51 -18.46 34.73
N ASP A 265 -15.84 -19.31 33.94
CA ASP A 265 -15.95 -20.79 34.08
C ASP A 265 -15.00 -21.42 35.14
N ASP A 266 -13.88 -20.79 35.51
CA ASP A 266 -12.85 -21.38 36.40
C ASP A 266 -12.32 -20.39 37.47
N GLU A 267 -12.66 -20.63 38.75
CA GLU A 267 -12.25 -19.76 39.88
C GLU A 267 -10.72 -19.64 40.05
N ASP A 268 -9.97 -20.71 39.80
CA ASP A 268 -8.49 -20.73 39.94
C ASP A 268 -7.78 -19.99 38.79
N GLU A 269 -8.35 -19.97 37.59
CA GLU A 269 -7.84 -19.12 36.49
C GLU A 269 -8.13 -17.64 36.77
N ASN A 270 -9.37 -17.33 37.16
CA ASN A 270 -9.79 -15.97 37.52
C ASN A 270 -8.92 -15.40 38.67
N ARG A 271 -8.57 -16.22 39.67
CA ARG A 271 -7.61 -15.86 40.72
C ARG A 271 -6.20 -15.54 40.20
N GLN A 272 -5.65 -16.36 39.29
CA GLN A 272 -4.35 -16.10 38.69
C GLN A 272 -4.36 -14.84 37.83
N GLN A 273 -5.43 -14.64 37.06
CA GLN A 273 -5.65 -13.49 36.20
C GLN A 273 -5.77 -12.20 37.01
N LYS A 274 -6.43 -12.23 38.19
CA LYS A 274 -6.47 -11.10 39.12
C LYS A 274 -5.08 -10.71 39.64
N ILE A 275 -4.23 -11.68 39.97
CA ILE A 275 -2.83 -11.45 40.35
C ILE A 275 -2.01 -10.83 39.20
N MET A 276 -2.39 -11.08 37.94
CA MET A 276 -1.79 -10.39 36.77
C MET A 276 -2.38 -8.98 36.57
N LYS A 277 -3.69 -8.78 36.73
CA LYS A 277 -4.35 -7.46 36.71
C LYS A 277 -3.69 -6.52 37.73
N ASP A 278 -3.47 -6.97 38.96
CA ASP A 278 -2.82 -6.22 40.04
C ASP A 278 -1.33 -5.89 39.79
N ARG A 279 -0.67 -6.54 38.81
CA ARG A 279 0.75 -6.28 38.44
C ARG A 279 0.92 -5.24 37.33
N VAL A 280 -0.12 -4.92 36.56
CA VAL A 280 -0.05 -3.92 35.48
C VAL A 280 0.03 -2.49 36.06
N PRO A 281 0.87 -1.58 35.54
CA PRO A 281 1.88 -1.78 34.50
C PRO A 281 3.10 -2.58 35.00
N PHE A 282 3.59 -3.51 34.17
CA PHE A 282 4.68 -4.41 34.58
C PHE A 282 5.99 -3.64 34.75
N ALA A 283 6.68 -3.85 35.87
CA ALA A 283 7.98 -3.24 36.15
C ALA A 283 9.12 -4.16 35.68
N VAL A 284 9.82 -3.79 34.60
CA VAL A 284 10.78 -4.70 33.95
C VAL A 284 12.22 -4.18 33.91
N VAL A 285 13.14 -5.14 33.95
CA VAL A 285 14.58 -4.98 33.76
C VAL A 285 14.99 -5.93 32.65
N GLY A 286 15.68 -5.42 31.62
CA GLY A 286 16.25 -6.24 30.54
C GLY A 286 17.75 -6.44 30.74
N SER A 287 18.27 -7.64 30.46
CA SER A 287 19.71 -7.88 30.40
C SER A 287 20.06 -8.99 29.41
N ASN A 288 21.05 -8.69 28.56
CA ASN A 288 21.69 -9.67 27.70
C ASN A 288 22.87 -10.37 28.42
N THR A 289 23.30 -9.89 29.59
CA THR A 289 24.45 -10.44 30.33
C THR A 289 24.02 -11.59 31.24
N ILE A 290 24.70 -12.73 31.09
CA ILE A 290 24.62 -13.87 32.02
C ILE A 290 25.63 -13.65 33.14
N ILE A 291 25.19 -13.87 34.38
CA ILE A 291 25.99 -13.74 35.61
C ILE A 291 25.86 -15.06 36.37
N ASP A 292 26.95 -15.56 36.94
CA ASP A 292 26.86 -16.66 37.92
C ASP A 292 26.52 -16.09 39.30
N VAL A 293 25.36 -16.50 39.83
CA VAL A 293 24.91 -16.19 41.19
C VAL A 293 24.61 -17.51 41.89
N ASN A 294 25.29 -17.78 43.00
CA ASN A 294 25.12 -19.00 43.80
C ASN A 294 25.27 -20.33 43.01
N GLY A 295 26.12 -20.36 41.98
CA GLY A 295 26.32 -21.54 41.12
C GLY A 295 25.23 -21.73 40.06
N LYS A 296 24.43 -20.68 39.79
CA LYS A 296 23.42 -20.65 38.72
C LYS A 296 23.75 -19.52 37.75
N HIS A 297 23.86 -19.85 36.47
CA HIS A 297 23.99 -18.89 35.40
C HIS A 297 22.61 -18.25 35.11
N VAL A 298 22.39 -17.05 35.64
CA VAL A 298 21.14 -16.29 35.52
C VAL A 298 21.35 -15.03 34.68
N ARG A 299 20.33 -14.57 33.95
CA ARG A 299 20.39 -13.26 33.26
C ARG A 299 20.20 -12.15 34.29
N GLY A 300 21.10 -11.17 34.29
CA GLY A 300 21.10 -10.12 35.31
C GLY A 300 21.98 -8.91 34.99
N ARG A 301 21.90 -7.87 35.82
CA ARG A 301 22.72 -6.66 35.72
C ARG A 301 23.56 -6.52 36.98
N ARG A 302 24.89 -6.42 36.84
CA ARG A 302 25.81 -6.24 37.97
C ARG A 302 26.05 -4.76 38.23
N TYR A 303 25.76 -4.34 39.45
CA TYR A 303 26.01 -3.01 39.99
C TYR A 303 27.13 -3.06 41.04
N PRO A 304 27.76 -1.92 41.40
CA PRO A 304 28.72 -1.86 42.50
C PRO A 304 28.16 -2.31 43.86
N TRP A 305 26.84 -2.24 44.05
CA TRP A 305 26.13 -2.57 45.30
C TRP A 305 25.37 -3.89 45.29
N GLY A 306 25.35 -4.64 44.17
CA GLY A 306 24.59 -5.90 44.07
C GLY A 306 24.37 -6.39 42.64
N VAL A 307 23.55 -7.45 42.50
CA VAL A 307 23.16 -8.01 41.20
C VAL A 307 21.63 -8.00 41.09
N ALA A 308 21.10 -7.33 40.07
CA ALA A 308 19.68 -7.38 39.73
C ALA A 308 19.42 -8.56 38.80
N GLU A 309 18.82 -9.63 39.32
CA GLU A 309 18.43 -10.81 38.54
C GLU A 309 17.14 -10.52 37.74
N VAL A 310 17.16 -10.76 36.43
CA VAL A 310 16.01 -10.51 35.55
C VAL A 310 14.95 -11.62 35.68
N GLU A 311 15.38 -12.84 36.00
CA GLU A 311 14.51 -14.01 36.18
C GLU A 311 14.13 -14.26 37.66
N ASN A 312 14.04 -13.20 38.45
CA ASN A 312 13.58 -13.27 39.84
C ASN A 312 12.35 -12.37 40.05
N MET A 313 11.24 -12.96 40.51
CA MET A 313 9.95 -12.27 40.68
C MET A 313 9.92 -11.29 41.86
N GLU A 314 10.91 -11.32 42.75
CA GLU A 314 11.07 -10.32 43.82
C GLU A 314 11.79 -9.06 43.33
N HIS A 315 12.64 -9.18 42.30
CA HIS A 315 13.34 -8.07 41.68
C HIS A 315 12.57 -7.44 40.50
N CYS A 316 11.74 -8.23 39.79
CA CYS A 316 11.28 -7.87 38.44
C CYS A 316 10.00 -8.60 38.02
N ASP A 317 9.03 -7.88 37.42
CA ASP A 317 7.82 -8.48 36.82
C ASP A 317 8.07 -9.17 35.46
N PHE A 318 9.32 -9.24 34.99
CA PHE A 318 9.67 -9.77 33.67
C PHE A 318 9.16 -11.20 33.42
N ILE A 319 9.18 -12.08 34.44
CA ILE A 319 8.59 -13.43 34.31
C ILE A 319 7.07 -13.36 34.13
N ALA A 320 6.38 -12.46 34.82
CA ALA A 320 4.94 -12.29 34.67
C ALA A 320 4.59 -11.82 33.25
N LEU A 321 5.32 -10.83 32.72
CA LEU A 321 5.18 -10.37 31.33
C LEU A 321 5.47 -11.48 30.31
N ARG A 322 6.56 -12.24 30.48
CA ARG A 322 6.93 -13.34 29.58
C ARG A 322 5.86 -14.45 29.58
N ASN A 323 5.35 -14.82 30.74
CA ASN A 323 4.31 -15.84 30.87
C ASN A 323 2.97 -15.35 30.29
N MET A 324 2.61 -14.07 30.51
CA MET A 324 1.43 -13.44 29.92
C MET A 324 1.48 -13.52 28.39
N LEU A 325 2.57 -13.05 27.78
CA LEU A 325 2.68 -12.92 26.32
C LEU A 325 2.86 -14.24 25.58
N LEU A 326 3.57 -15.22 26.17
CA LEU A 326 3.95 -16.44 25.46
C LEU A 326 3.15 -17.68 25.84
N ARG A 327 2.61 -17.76 27.07
CA ARG A 327 1.94 -18.96 27.59
C ARG A 327 0.42 -18.83 27.70
N THR A 328 -0.10 -17.69 28.14
CA THR A 328 -1.53 -17.57 28.49
C THR A 328 -2.31 -16.71 27.51
N HIS A 329 -1.98 -15.42 27.36
CA HIS A 329 -2.83 -14.46 26.63
C HIS A 329 -2.47 -14.27 25.16
N MET A 330 -1.54 -15.07 24.60
CA MET A 330 -1.13 -14.96 23.18
C MET A 330 -2.32 -15.10 22.23
N GLN A 331 -3.19 -16.09 22.44
CA GLN A 331 -4.35 -16.34 21.58
C GLN A 331 -5.43 -15.28 21.76
N ASP A 332 -5.73 -14.90 23.00
CA ASP A 332 -6.72 -13.86 23.30
C ASP A 332 -6.33 -12.49 22.71
N LEU A 333 -5.05 -12.08 22.81
CA LEU A 333 -4.54 -10.88 22.15
C LEU A 333 -4.80 -10.90 20.63
N LYS A 334 -4.73 -12.07 19.98
CA LYS A 334 -5.11 -12.21 18.57
C LYS A 334 -6.61 -12.08 18.35
N ASP A 335 -7.42 -12.68 19.19
CA ASP A 335 -8.88 -12.69 19.05
C ASP A 335 -9.50 -11.32 19.36
N VAL A 336 -8.96 -10.56 20.32
CA VAL A 336 -9.29 -9.14 20.53
C VAL A 336 -8.81 -8.27 19.36
N THR A 337 -7.59 -8.48 18.84
CA THR A 337 -7.15 -7.77 17.61
C THR A 337 -8.06 -8.07 16.42
N ASN A 338 -8.56 -9.31 16.29
CA ASN A 338 -9.44 -9.69 15.19
C ASN A 338 -10.86 -9.13 15.36
N SER A 339 -11.49 -9.35 16.52
CA SER A 339 -12.90 -9.01 16.80
C SER A 339 -13.14 -7.54 17.13
N VAL A 340 -12.18 -6.85 17.73
CA VAL A 340 -12.29 -5.43 18.12
C VAL A 340 -11.53 -4.55 17.16
N HIS A 341 -10.19 -4.61 17.12
CA HIS A 341 -9.42 -3.60 16.38
C HIS A 341 -9.57 -3.71 14.86
N TYR A 342 -9.44 -4.93 14.32
CA TYR A 342 -9.55 -5.17 12.88
C TYR A 342 -10.97 -4.95 12.36
N GLU A 343 -12.01 -5.46 13.02
CA GLU A 343 -13.39 -5.19 12.61
C GLU A 343 -13.76 -3.69 12.76
N ASN A 344 -13.29 -2.98 13.80
CA ASN A 344 -13.47 -1.51 13.86
C ASN A 344 -12.73 -0.74 12.75
N PHE A 345 -11.59 -1.24 12.27
CA PHE A 345 -10.91 -0.68 11.09
C PHE A 345 -11.68 -1.01 9.80
N ARG A 346 -12.13 -2.26 9.65
CA ARG A 346 -12.92 -2.77 8.53
C ARG A 346 -14.23 -1.99 8.39
N CYS A 347 -14.99 -1.83 9.46
CA CYS A 347 -16.20 -1.01 9.48
C CYS A 347 -15.91 0.44 9.10
N ARG A 348 -14.82 1.04 9.59
CA ARG A 348 -14.41 2.41 9.22
C ARG A 348 -14.06 2.53 7.73
N LYS A 349 -13.26 1.61 7.17
CA LYS A 349 -12.89 1.62 5.74
C LYS A 349 -14.09 1.32 4.83
N LEU A 350 -14.92 0.32 5.14
CA LEU A 350 -16.12 -0.01 4.35
C LEU A 350 -17.19 1.08 4.43
N ALA A 351 -17.39 1.72 5.59
CA ALA A 351 -18.27 2.88 5.69
C ALA A 351 -17.71 4.11 4.94
N GLY A 352 -16.39 4.28 4.90
CA GLY A 352 -15.73 5.31 4.10
C GLY A 352 -15.86 5.12 2.59
N VAL A 353 -15.95 3.87 2.12
CA VAL A 353 -16.29 3.53 0.71
C VAL A 353 -17.78 3.75 0.43
N GLY A 354 -18.63 3.76 1.46
CA GLY A 354 -20.09 3.83 1.38
C GLY A 354 -20.73 5.22 1.59
N SER A 355 -20.23 6.25 0.91
CA SER A 355 -20.83 7.62 0.79
C SER A 355 -21.06 8.43 2.08
N ASP A 356 -20.37 9.59 2.15
CA ASP A 356 -20.79 10.82 2.85
C ASP A 356 -21.37 10.70 4.27
N GLY A 357 -20.63 10.04 5.16
CA GLY A 357 -20.43 10.53 6.54
C GLY A 357 -21.67 10.66 7.42
N LYS A 358 -22.72 9.87 7.19
CA LYS A 358 -23.92 9.81 8.04
C LYS A 358 -24.07 8.44 8.70
N PRO A 359 -24.48 8.37 9.98
CA PRO A 359 -24.56 7.10 10.70
C PRO A 359 -25.59 6.16 10.04
N ALA A 360 -25.13 4.97 9.67
CA ALA A 360 -25.91 4.02 8.89
C ALA A 360 -27.11 3.49 9.67
N ARG A 361 -28.31 3.95 9.33
CA ARG A 361 -29.49 3.09 9.46
C ARG A 361 -29.35 1.97 8.42
N LEU A 362 -29.47 0.73 8.90
CA LEU A 362 -29.46 -0.50 8.10
C LEU A 362 -30.22 -0.32 6.79
N CYS A 363 -29.51 -0.44 5.66
CA CYS A 363 -30.07 -0.19 4.34
C CYS A 363 -29.75 -1.35 3.40
N ASN A 364 -30.67 -2.32 3.36
CA ASN A 364 -30.73 -3.31 2.28
C ASN A 364 -31.13 -2.59 0.98
N LYS A 365 -30.19 -1.89 0.35
CA LYS A 365 -30.40 -1.30 -0.98
C LYS A 365 -30.32 -2.40 -2.05
N ASN A 366 -31.25 -2.36 -3.00
CA ASN A 366 -31.28 -3.31 -4.10
C ASN A 366 -30.19 -2.97 -5.13
N PRO A 367 -29.63 -3.97 -5.86
CA PRO A 367 -28.59 -3.74 -6.86
C PRO A 367 -29.06 -2.95 -8.11
N LEU A 368 -30.33 -2.53 -8.15
CA LEU A 368 -30.87 -1.67 -9.20
C LEU A 368 -30.48 -0.20 -9.00
N ASP A 369 -30.48 0.30 -7.76
CA ASP A 369 -30.15 1.69 -7.42
C ASP A 369 -28.72 2.03 -7.84
N GLN A 370 -27.77 1.12 -7.58
CA GLN A 370 -26.36 1.27 -7.93
C GLN A 370 -26.16 1.40 -9.45
N LEU A 371 -26.92 0.64 -10.23
CA LEU A 371 -26.85 0.63 -11.69
C LEU A 371 -27.45 1.91 -12.30
N GLU A 372 -28.48 2.49 -11.66
CA GLU A 372 -29.02 3.80 -12.04
C GLU A 372 -28.07 4.96 -11.62
N GLU A 373 -27.38 4.82 -10.48
CA GLU A 373 -26.40 5.79 -10.00
C GLU A 373 -25.13 5.81 -10.88
N GLU A 374 -24.55 4.66 -11.23
CA GLU A 374 -23.45 4.55 -12.22
C GLU A 374 -23.84 5.12 -13.59
N LYS A 375 -25.05 4.80 -14.07
CA LYS A 375 -25.58 5.36 -15.34
C LYS A 375 -25.65 6.89 -15.28
N LYS A 376 -26.13 7.44 -14.17
CA LYS A 376 -26.27 8.88 -13.94
C LYS A 376 -24.92 9.58 -13.82
N GLU A 377 -23.92 8.97 -13.20
CA GLU A 377 -22.54 9.47 -13.24
C GLU A 377 -21.97 9.46 -14.66
N HIS A 378 -22.20 8.38 -15.42
CA HIS A 378 -21.75 8.29 -16.81
C HIS A 378 -22.41 9.37 -17.69
N GLU A 379 -23.73 9.55 -17.59
CA GLU A 379 -24.45 10.63 -18.29
C GLU A 379 -23.92 12.02 -17.91
N ASN A 380 -23.61 12.26 -16.64
CA ASN A 380 -23.03 13.52 -16.18
C ASN A 380 -21.61 13.74 -16.72
N LYS A 381 -20.79 12.68 -16.80
CA LYS A 381 -19.45 12.73 -17.37
C LYS A 381 -19.49 12.99 -18.88
N MET A 382 -20.41 12.36 -19.60
CA MET A 382 -20.63 12.61 -21.03
C MET A 382 -21.09 14.06 -21.28
N LYS A 383 -22.03 14.59 -20.49
CA LYS A 383 -22.48 15.99 -20.58
C LYS A 383 -21.36 17.01 -20.32
N ARG A 384 -20.42 16.74 -19.39
CA ARG A 384 -19.23 17.59 -19.20
C ARG A 384 -18.30 17.55 -20.41
N MET A 385 -18.01 16.36 -20.94
CA MET A 385 -17.15 16.20 -22.12
C MET A 385 -17.77 16.81 -23.39
N GLU A 386 -19.09 16.77 -23.51
CA GLU A 386 -19.87 17.45 -24.54
C GLU A 386 -19.75 18.98 -24.42
N GLN A 387 -19.91 19.55 -23.22
CA GLN A 387 -19.72 20.99 -22.97
C GLN A 387 -18.28 21.47 -23.24
N GLU A 388 -17.27 20.67 -22.90
CA GLU A 388 -15.86 20.95 -23.22
C GLU A 388 -15.61 20.92 -24.74
N MET A 389 -16.17 19.93 -25.44
CA MET A 389 -16.12 19.86 -26.91
C MET A 389 -16.84 21.03 -27.58
N GLU A 390 -18.00 21.43 -27.08
CA GLU A 390 -18.79 22.56 -27.61
C GLU A 390 -18.06 23.89 -27.42
N GLN A 391 -17.47 24.15 -26.25
CA GLN A 391 -16.64 25.35 -26.02
C GLN A 391 -15.41 25.40 -26.95
N VAL A 392 -14.73 24.26 -27.15
CA VAL A 392 -13.60 24.14 -28.09
C VAL A 392 -14.06 24.32 -29.54
N PHE A 393 -15.28 23.89 -29.88
CA PHE A 393 -15.88 24.10 -31.19
C PHE A 393 -16.27 25.57 -31.43
N GLU A 394 -16.95 26.22 -30.49
CA GLU A 394 -17.28 27.66 -30.56
C GLU A 394 -16.02 28.52 -30.73
N LEU A 395 -14.97 28.26 -29.96
CA LEU A 395 -13.69 28.97 -30.07
C LEU A 395 -13.08 28.82 -31.48
N LYS A 396 -13.05 27.60 -32.04
CA LYS A 396 -12.57 27.34 -33.41
C LYS A 396 -13.46 27.96 -34.48
N VAL A 397 -14.78 27.95 -34.31
CA VAL A 397 -15.74 28.59 -35.24
C VAL A 397 -15.57 30.10 -35.22
N LYS A 398 -15.39 30.71 -34.04
CA LYS A 398 -15.14 32.14 -33.85
C LYS A 398 -13.80 32.56 -34.47
N GLU A 399 -12.75 31.78 -34.25
CA GLU A 399 -11.43 31.99 -34.88
C GLU A 399 -11.51 31.89 -36.41
N LYS A 400 -12.20 30.87 -36.96
CA LYS A 400 -12.40 30.71 -38.41
C LYS A 400 -13.26 31.82 -39.01
N ARG A 401 -14.33 32.27 -38.33
CA ARG A 401 -15.14 33.42 -38.77
C ARG A 401 -14.33 34.72 -38.78
N GLN A 402 -13.48 34.94 -37.78
CA GLN A 402 -12.60 36.12 -37.76
C GLN A 402 -11.60 36.08 -38.93
N LYS A 403 -10.91 34.96 -39.14
CA LYS A 403 -9.98 34.77 -40.27
C LYS A 403 -10.65 34.95 -41.65
N LEU A 404 -11.91 34.53 -41.80
CA LEU A 404 -12.70 34.79 -43.00
C LEU A 404 -12.99 36.29 -43.17
N LYS A 405 -13.43 36.99 -42.12
CA LYS A 405 -13.70 38.43 -42.13
C LYS A 405 -12.45 39.27 -42.44
N ASP A 406 -11.30 38.89 -41.89
CA ASP A 406 -10.02 39.55 -42.16
C ASP A 406 -9.60 39.34 -43.62
N SER A 407 -9.73 38.11 -44.12
CA SER A 407 -9.49 37.79 -45.54
C SER A 407 -10.47 38.50 -46.50
N GLU A 408 -11.71 38.72 -46.09
CA GLU A 408 -12.70 39.48 -46.86
C GLU A 408 -12.32 40.97 -46.91
N SER A 409 -11.95 41.55 -45.76
CA SER A 409 -11.45 42.93 -45.63
C SER A 409 -10.24 43.17 -46.55
N ASP A 410 -9.28 42.25 -46.59
CA ASP A 410 -8.09 42.39 -47.43
C ASP A 410 -8.37 42.14 -48.92
N LEU A 411 -9.35 41.30 -49.26
CA LEU A 411 -9.82 41.16 -50.63
C LEU A 411 -10.55 42.43 -51.11
N GLN A 412 -11.37 43.05 -50.27
CA GLN A 412 -12.02 44.34 -50.53
C GLN A 412 -10.98 45.45 -50.75
N LYS A 413 -9.95 45.57 -49.90
CA LYS A 413 -8.84 46.54 -50.08
C LYS A 413 -8.09 46.33 -51.41
N ARG A 414 -7.81 45.08 -51.78
CA ARG A 414 -7.18 44.77 -53.08
C ARG A 414 -8.09 45.14 -54.26
N HIS A 415 -9.39 44.88 -54.15
CA HIS A 415 -10.35 45.26 -55.18
C HIS A 415 -10.47 46.78 -55.33
N GLU A 416 -10.49 47.52 -54.22
CA GLU A 416 -10.43 48.99 -54.18
C GLU A 416 -9.16 49.53 -54.87
N GLN A 417 -7.99 48.98 -54.56
CA GLN A 417 -6.72 49.36 -55.19
C GLN A 417 -6.72 49.11 -56.71
N ILE A 418 -7.25 47.95 -57.15
CA ILE A 418 -7.36 47.62 -58.58
C ILE A 418 -8.39 48.52 -59.28
N ARG A 419 -9.51 48.85 -58.61
CA ARG A 419 -10.53 49.80 -59.10
C ARG A 419 -9.93 51.19 -59.32
N LEU A 420 -9.11 51.66 -58.38
CA LEU A 420 -8.41 52.95 -58.49
C LEU A 420 -7.34 52.96 -59.58
N SER A 421 -6.56 51.87 -59.74
CA SER A 421 -5.55 51.81 -60.82
C SER A 421 -6.20 51.72 -62.20
N LEU A 422 -7.29 50.97 -62.36
CA LEU A 422 -8.06 50.91 -63.61
C LEU A 422 -8.73 52.26 -63.94
N ALA A 423 -9.26 52.96 -62.93
CA ALA A 423 -9.80 54.31 -63.12
C ALA A 423 -8.71 55.32 -63.58
N LYS A 424 -7.50 55.23 -63.01
CA LYS A 424 -6.36 56.06 -63.44
C LYS A 424 -5.92 55.74 -64.88
N GLN A 425 -5.82 54.45 -65.23
CA GLN A 425 -5.53 54.03 -66.61
C GLN A 425 -6.61 54.47 -67.60
N ALA A 426 -7.89 54.46 -67.19
CA ALA A 426 -8.97 54.97 -68.03
C ALA A 426 -8.87 56.49 -68.25
N GLN A 427 -8.51 57.27 -67.23
CA GLN A 427 -8.25 58.71 -67.36
C GLN A 427 -7.04 58.99 -68.26
N GLU A 428 -5.92 58.28 -68.06
CA GLU A 428 -4.72 58.40 -68.91
C GLU A 428 -5.02 58.07 -70.37
N LEU A 429 -5.82 57.03 -70.64
CA LEU A 429 -6.29 56.68 -71.99
C LEU A 429 -7.26 57.72 -72.57
N GLU A 430 -8.11 58.35 -71.75
CA GLU A 430 -9.02 59.41 -72.20
C GLU A 430 -8.28 60.72 -72.52
N GLU A 431 -7.26 61.08 -71.73
CA GLU A 431 -6.37 62.20 -72.01
C GLU A 431 -5.52 61.96 -73.26
N MET A 432 -4.92 60.78 -73.40
CA MET A 432 -4.20 60.38 -74.62
C MET A 432 -5.11 60.36 -75.84
N ARG A 433 -6.37 59.90 -75.71
CA ARG A 433 -7.37 59.99 -76.77
C ARG A 433 -7.68 61.44 -77.14
N LYS A 434 -7.89 62.32 -76.16
CA LYS A 434 -8.15 63.76 -76.40
C LYS A 434 -6.94 64.49 -76.99
N ALA A 435 -5.71 64.06 -76.67
CA ALA A 435 -4.50 64.55 -77.31
C ALA A 435 -4.42 64.09 -78.78
N PHE A 436 -4.60 62.80 -79.03
CA PHE A 436 -4.61 62.23 -80.39
C PHE A 436 -5.75 62.76 -81.26
N GLU A 437 -6.92 63.08 -80.67
CA GLU A 437 -8.06 63.68 -81.39
C GLU A 437 -7.78 65.15 -81.77
N LYS A 438 -7.04 65.90 -80.93
CA LYS A 438 -6.51 67.23 -81.28
C LYS A 438 -5.43 67.14 -82.36
N GLU A 439 -4.48 66.21 -82.23
CA GLU A 439 -3.41 65.99 -83.21
C GLU A 439 -3.99 65.56 -84.56
N LYS A 440 -4.96 64.64 -84.57
CA LYS A 440 -5.73 64.26 -85.77
C LYS A 440 -6.50 65.44 -86.35
N SER A 441 -7.12 66.29 -85.54
CA SER A 441 -7.78 67.51 -86.02
C SER A 441 -6.78 68.52 -86.63
N GLN A 442 -5.58 68.66 -86.05
CA GLN A 442 -4.52 69.51 -86.60
C GLN A 442 -3.96 68.91 -87.90
N PHE A 443 -3.80 67.60 -87.97
CA PHE A 443 -3.40 66.88 -89.19
C PHE A 443 -4.49 66.95 -90.27
N GLU A 444 -5.77 66.89 -89.93
CA GLU A 444 -6.87 67.07 -90.89
C GLU A 444 -6.99 68.51 -91.40
N VAL A 445 -6.66 69.51 -90.58
CA VAL A 445 -6.52 70.91 -91.03
C VAL A 445 -5.30 71.04 -91.94
N ALA A 446 -4.13 70.53 -91.53
CA ALA A 446 -2.92 70.58 -92.35
C ALA A 446 -3.07 69.82 -93.68
N ASN A 447 -3.75 68.67 -93.70
CA ASN A 447 -4.08 67.96 -94.94
C ASN A 447 -5.13 68.70 -95.78
N LYS A 448 -6.01 69.51 -95.17
CA LYS A 448 -6.88 70.43 -95.92
C LYS A 448 -6.10 71.58 -96.53
N ASP A 449 -5.18 72.18 -95.79
CA ASP A 449 -4.30 73.24 -96.29
C ASP A 449 -3.39 72.71 -97.41
N VAL A 450 -2.90 71.46 -97.28
CA VAL A 450 -2.17 70.75 -98.34
C VAL A 450 -3.09 70.39 -99.50
N GLU A 451 -4.31 69.88 -99.29
CA GLU A 451 -5.27 69.62 -100.37
C GLU A 451 -5.65 70.89 -101.14
N ASP A 452 -5.87 72.00 -100.45
CA ASP A 452 -6.26 73.27 -101.08
C ASP A 452 -5.07 73.98 -101.71
N ALA A 453 -3.84 73.76 -101.23
CA ALA A 453 -2.61 74.07 -101.97
C ALA A 453 -2.45 73.18 -103.22
N PHE A 454 -2.75 71.88 -103.12
CA PHE A 454 -2.66 70.95 -104.24
C PHE A 454 -3.72 71.26 -105.31
N LYS A 455 -4.97 71.53 -104.93
CA LYS A 455 -6.04 71.99 -105.83
C LYS A 455 -5.71 73.33 -106.52
N ARG A 456 -4.95 74.22 -105.85
CA ARG A 456 -4.41 75.44 -106.46
C ARG A 456 -3.26 75.19 -107.44
N MET A 457 -2.59 74.04 -107.36
CA MET A 457 -1.52 73.63 -108.28
C MET A 457 -1.94 72.63 -109.37
N THR A 458 -3.03 71.87 -109.19
CA THR A 458 -3.47 70.82 -110.14
C THR A 458 -4.56 71.26 -111.12
N MET A 459 -4.90 72.55 -111.19
CA MET A 459 -5.70 73.09 -112.30
C MET A 459 -4.89 73.20 -113.60
N ASP A 460 -3.56 73.28 -113.53
CA ASP A 460 -2.66 73.41 -114.69
C ASP A 460 -1.74 72.18 -114.88
N ASN A 461 -2.34 71.04 -115.22
CA ASN A 461 -1.97 70.24 -116.40
C ASN A 461 -2.80 68.95 -116.50
N ASN A 462 -3.58 68.81 -117.57
CA ASN A 462 -4.32 67.59 -117.90
C ASN A 462 -3.81 67.01 -119.22
N SER A 463 -2.87 66.06 -119.15
CA SER A 463 -2.40 65.31 -120.31
C SER A 463 -1.81 63.94 -119.92
N LYS A 464 -2.51 62.86 -120.33
CA LYS A 464 -2.03 61.62 -121.01
C LYS A 464 -0.69 60.98 -120.57
N GLU A 465 -0.45 59.67 -120.53
CA GLU A 465 -1.16 58.38 -120.72
C GLU A 465 -0.13 57.25 -120.34
N THR A 466 -0.34 55.92 -120.24
CA THR A 466 -1.42 54.94 -120.54
C THR A 466 -1.19 53.64 -119.72
N VAL A 467 -2.18 52.73 -119.64
CA VAL A 467 -2.08 51.23 -119.70
C VAL A 467 -0.90 50.53 -118.94
N SER A 468 -1.13 49.66 -117.94
CA SER A 468 -1.68 48.28 -118.08
C SER A 468 -1.92 47.63 -116.69
N GLY A 469 -2.48 46.41 -116.64
CA GLY A 469 -2.60 45.64 -115.40
C GLY A 469 -2.58 44.11 -115.59
N SER A 470 -2.41 43.37 -114.48
CA SER A 470 -2.66 41.93 -114.38
C SER A 470 -2.91 41.53 -112.91
N ALA A 471 -3.21 40.26 -112.63
CA ALA A 471 -3.99 39.84 -111.44
C ALA A 471 -3.30 38.83 -110.49
N ARG A 472 -3.98 38.59 -109.34
CA ARG A 472 -3.74 37.55 -108.29
C ARG A 472 -2.65 37.92 -107.25
N ASN A 473 -2.60 37.37 -106.03
CA ASN A 473 -3.37 36.26 -105.45
C ASN A 473 -3.53 36.36 -103.89
N THR A 474 -4.49 35.61 -103.33
CA THR A 474 -4.58 35.22 -101.89
C THR A 474 -3.83 33.86 -101.69
N PRO A 475 -3.70 33.17 -100.51
CA PRO A 475 -4.52 33.26 -99.27
C PRO A 475 -3.93 32.85 -97.87
N ARG A 476 -4.79 32.94 -96.84
CA ARG A 476 -4.98 32.05 -95.65
C ARG A 476 -3.88 31.79 -94.58
N LEU A 477 -4.17 32.31 -93.38
CA LEU A 477 -4.58 31.57 -92.13
C LEU A 477 -3.68 30.48 -91.50
N LYS A 478 -3.53 30.54 -90.16
CA LYS A 478 -3.49 29.37 -89.26
C LYS A 478 -3.88 29.71 -87.82
N THR A 479 -4.57 28.79 -87.16
CA THR A 479 -5.02 28.83 -85.74
C THR A 479 -4.42 27.68 -84.94
N LYS A 480 -4.23 27.85 -83.62
CA LYS A 480 -4.13 26.74 -82.65
C LYS A 480 -4.63 27.15 -81.25
N ASN A 481 -5.26 26.21 -80.56
CA ASN A 481 -5.54 26.23 -79.12
C ASN A 481 -4.52 25.34 -78.38
N LEU A 482 -4.26 25.55 -77.09
CA LEU A 482 -4.72 24.66 -75.99
C LEU A 482 -4.31 25.18 -74.59
N THR A 483 -4.69 24.44 -73.54
CA THR A 483 -4.69 24.80 -72.11
C THR A 483 -3.50 24.27 -71.30
N ALA A 484 -2.95 25.09 -70.39
CA ALA A 484 -2.40 24.77 -69.05
C ALA A 484 -1.79 26.08 -68.45
N PHE A 485 -1.49 26.27 -67.16
CA PHE A 485 -1.42 25.36 -66.00
C PHE A 485 -1.99 26.04 -64.72
N LEU A 486 -2.27 25.25 -63.70
CA LEU A 486 -2.79 25.65 -62.38
C LEU A 486 -1.77 26.34 -61.44
N PHE A 487 -2.30 27.06 -60.45
CA PHE A 487 -1.73 27.41 -59.14
C PHE A 487 -0.37 28.16 -59.07
N LYS A 488 -0.42 29.36 -58.47
CA LYS A 488 0.55 29.77 -57.43
C LYS A 488 -0.10 30.73 -56.43
#